data_AF-A0A0F6I7P5-F1
#
_entry.id   AF-A0A0F6I7P5-F1
#
_cell.length_a   1.000
_cell.length_b   1.000
_cell.length_c   1.000
_cell.angle_alpha   90.00
_cell.angle_beta   90.00
_cell.angle_gamma   90.00
#
_symmetry.space_group_name_H-M   'P 1'
#
loop_
_entity.id
_entity.type
_entity.pdbx_description
1 polymer ?
#
loop_
_entity_poly.entity_id
_entity_poly.type
_entity_poly.pdbx_seq_one_letter_code
_entity_poly.pdbx_strand_id
1 'polypeptide(L)'
;MRKSGKGGNTPFFLTTKPNVLTPLTNEEMLGRRGESCLWYRLTPCPCPTEERLPDCKFCYDGLIRNFQETLEIKEEMAYKVENNRVYTRFSPIHRVHSINLISRESHKPLTIKRIYEEYIEVEEILKYWNAVLLHYEVSMIEEITVEAYGENEYSLYPKIPLGAIVGVVEVFKVNENGETSKQEYSGFTFNSIQFLNRVNGLFRLRLKFIYPVKVGYKTYRSEQDVRKIFGNSQITFNDGEVMAVMGAGYNLGQGDIIILLVSSLIHSEFIPYQFGSYDRVSYSPIKKVEKIFSKEKSSIKVHIKGQDYQVFGDSKIKWITDKPKNGYSIIYEYHPSFRVTGFVESGSGEDRDKPKIFKMKPLSNLNTRE
;
A
#
# COMPACT_ATOMS: atom_id res chain seq x y z
N MET A 1 -10.84 1.04 1.15
CA MET A 1 -11.44 0.25 0.03
C MET A 1 -11.34 -1.23 0.34
N ARG A 2 -12.48 -1.82 0.70
CA ARG A 2 -12.70 -3.25 0.86
C ARG A 2 -13.71 -3.74 -0.17
N LYS A 3 -13.68 -5.04 -0.46
CA LYS A 3 -14.68 -5.68 -1.31
C LYS A 3 -15.84 -6.16 -0.42
N SER A 4 -16.97 -5.46 -0.47
CA SER A 4 -18.20 -5.80 0.28
C SER A 4 -18.87 -7.08 -0.27
N GLY A 5 -18.72 -7.35 -1.57
CA GLY A 5 -19.21 -8.56 -2.20
C GLY A 5 -18.23 -9.73 -2.12
N LYS A 6 -18.35 -10.61 -1.11
CA LYS A 6 -17.88 -11.99 -1.27
C LYS A 6 -18.74 -12.63 -2.34
N GLY A 7 -18.21 -12.73 -3.55
CA GLY A 7 -18.91 -13.36 -4.67
C GLY A 7 -19.47 -14.71 -4.22
N GLY A 8 -20.74 -14.96 -4.50
CA GLY A 8 -21.28 -16.31 -4.42
C GLY A 8 -20.33 -17.24 -5.17
N ASN A 9 -19.98 -18.37 -4.54
CA ASN A 9 -19.37 -19.46 -5.27
C ASN A 9 -20.34 -19.80 -6.41
N THR A 10 -19.99 -19.38 -7.62
CA THR A 10 -20.64 -19.89 -8.81
C THR A 10 -20.51 -21.41 -8.76
N PRO A 11 -21.61 -22.17 -8.86
CA PRO A 11 -21.56 -23.64 -8.90
C PRO A 11 -20.87 -24.13 -10.19
N PHE A 12 -20.63 -23.24 -11.15
CA PHE A 12 -19.87 -23.53 -12.35
C PHE A 12 -18.38 -23.30 -12.10
N PHE A 13 -17.58 -24.31 -12.43
CA PHE A 13 -16.12 -24.22 -12.55
C PHE A 13 -15.81 -23.08 -13.54
N LEU A 14 -15.41 -21.92 -13.01
CA LEU A 14 -15.00 -20.79 -13.83
C LEU A 14 -13.66 -21.11 -14.47
N THR A 15 -13.72 -21.64 -15.69
CA THR A 15 -12.54 -21.79 -16.54
C THR A 15 -11.93 -20.43 -16.87
N THR A 16 -10.64 -20.39 -17.11
CA THR A 16 -9.83 -19.19 -17.42
C THR A 16 -10.19 -18.51 -18.74
N LYS A 17 -11.26 -18.93 -19.41
CA LYS A 17 -11.77 -18.27 -20.62
C LYS A 17 -12.89 -17.30 -20.22
N PRO A 18 -12.87 -16.04 -20.71
CA PRO A 18 -13.98 -15.12 -20.46
C PRO A 18 -15.27 -15.75 -20.98
N ASN A 19 -16.28 -15.85 -20.12
CA ASN A 19 -17.60 -16.28 -20.55
C ASN A 19 -18.22 -15.11 -21.32
N VAL A 20 -18.76 -15.33 -22.52
CA VAL A 20 -19.31 -14.26 -23.39
C VAL A 20 -20.41 -13.46 -22.69
N LEU A 21 -21.07 -14.06 -21.70
CA LEU A 21 -22.17 -13.47 -20.93
C LEU A 21 -21.72 -12.64 -19.71
N THR A 22 -20.48 -12.83 -19.25
CA THR A 22 -19.86 -12.07 -18.13
C THR A 22 -18.36 -11.93 -18.41
N PRO A 23 -17.96 -10.98 -19.27
CA PRO A 23 -16.54 -10.70 -19.48
C PRO A 23 -15.91 -10.33 -18.14
N LEU A 24 -14.87 -11.08 -17.73
CA LEU A 24 -14.12 -10.79 -16.51
C LEU A 24 -13.40 -9.46 -16.70
N THR A 25 -13.66 -8.48 -15.82
CA THR A 25 -12.96 -7.20 -15.89
C THR A 25 -11.48 -7.39 -15.58
N ASN A 26 -10.62 -6.48 -16.05
CA ASN A 26 -9.19 -6.53 -15.72
C ASN A 26 -8.96 -6.50 -14.19
N GLU A 27 -9.82 -5.82 -13.44
CA GLU A 27 -9.83 -5.82 -11.98
C GLU A 27 -10.12 -7.19 -11.38
N GLU A 28 -10.97 -8.02 -12.01
CA GLU A 28 -11.22 -9.38 -11.56
C GLU A 28 -10.02 -10.31 -11.82
N MET A 29 -9.31 -10.11 -12.94
CA MET A 29 -8.05 -10.81 -13.20
C MET A 29 -6.94 -10.39 -12.21
N LEU A 30 -6.79 -9.08 -11.98
CA LEU A 30 -5.87 -8.53 -10.97
C LEU A 30 -6.25 -8.98 -9.56
N GLY A 31 -7.53 -9.05 -9.23
CA GLY A 31 -8.01 -9.54 -7.93
C GLY A 31 -7.61 -10.99 -7.66
N ARG A 32 -7.53 -11.84 -8.70
CA ARG A 32 -7.19 -13.26 -8.58
C ARG A 32 -5.68 -13.54 -8.64
N ARG A 33 -4.94 -12.82 -9.48
CA ARG A 33 -3.52 -13.10 -9.79
C ARG A 33 -2.57 -11.98 -9.44
N GLY A 34 -3.09 -10.80 -9.13
CA GLY A 34 -2.28 -9.64 -8.75
C GLY A 34 -1.72 -9.79 -7.34
N GLU A 35 -0.55 -9.20 -7.16
CA GLU A 35 0.08 -9.10 -5.86
C GLU A 35 -0.44 -7.88 -5.10
N SER A 36 -0.57 -8.00 -3.79
CA SER A 36 -0.93 -6.87 -2.93
C SER A 36 0.25 -5.93 -2.80
N CYS A 37 0.04 -4.64 -3.05
CA CYS A 37 1.06 -3.61 -2.93
C CYS A 37 0.52 -2.32 -2.29
N LEU A 38 1.42 -1.49 -1.78
CA LEU A 38 1.17 -0.10 -1.46
C LEU A 38 1.66 0.77 -2.60
N TRP A 39 0.95 1.87 -2.84
CA TRP A 39 1.35 2.87 -3.80
C TRP A 39 1.19 4.26 -3.19
N TYR A 40 2.20 5.10 -3.37
CA TYR A 40 2.20 6.49 -2.91
C TYR A 40 3.21 7.35 -3.68
N ARG A 41 3.04 8.67 -3.57
CA ARG A 41 3.98 9.68 -4.06
C ARG A 41 4.79 10.25 -2.90
N LEU A 42 6.07 10.53 -3.14
CA LEU A 42 6.89 11.33 -2.24
C LEU A 42 6.86 12.79 -2.69
N THR A 43 6.39 13.67 -1.81
CA THR A 43 6.35 15.12 -2.05
C THR A 43 7.35 15.82 -1.13
N PRO A 44 8.09 16.85 -1.57
CA PRO A 44 8.96 17.62 -0.69
C PRO A 44 8.22 18.16 0.55
N CYS A 45 8.83 18.03 1.73
CA CYS A 45 8.30 18.58 2.97
C CYS A 45 8.39 20.12 2.94
N PRO A 46 7.29 20.85 3.22
CA PRO A 46 7.28 22.31 3.21
C PRO A 46 7.97 22.93 4.43
N CYS A 47 8.33 22.14 5.45
CA CYS A 47 9.00 22.64 6.65
C CYS A 47 10.36 23.31 6.30
N PRO A 48 10.73 24.41 6.99
CA PRO A 48 12.06 25.01 6.90
C PRO A 48 13.15 23.97 7.17
N THR A 49 14.27 24.04 6.45
CA THR A 49 15.34 23.03 6.53
C THR A 49 15.85 22.79 7.95
N GLU A 50 15.87 23.82 8.79
CA GLU A 50 16.29 23.77 10.20
C GLU A 50 15.32 23.01 11.11
N GLU A 51 14.02 22.98 10.75
CA GLU A 51 12.97 22.30 11.50
C GLU A 51 12.66 20.90 10.95
N ARG A 52 13.33 20.49 9.85
CA ARG A 52 13.18 19.17 9.26
C ARG A 52 13.82 18.12 10.16
N LEU A 53 13.05 17.63 11.11
CA LEU A 53 13.41 16.42 11.83
C LEU A 53 13.18 15.20 10.90
N PRO A 54 14.18 14.30 10.77
CA PRO A 54 13.95 13.03 10.10
C PRO A 54 12.91 12.26 10.92
N ASP A 55 11.78 11.92 10.27
CA ASP A 55 10.69 11.13 10.83
C ASP A 55 9.84 11.90 11.87
N CYS A 56 9.39 13.12 11.51
CA CYS A 56 8.39 13.87 12.27
C CYS A 56 6.96 13.38 11.95
N LYS A 57 5.94 13.85 12.69
CA LYS A 57 4.52 13.49 12.47
C LYS A 57 4.05 13.64 11.01
N PHE A 58 4.71 14.51 10.24
CA PHE A 58 4.31 14.88 8.88
C PHE A 58 5.31 14.44 7.80
N CYS A 59 6.59 14.29 8.11
CA CYS A 59 7.65 14.12 7.11
C CYS A 59 8.60 12.96 7.46
N TYR A 60 8.83 12.09 6.48
CA TYR A 60 9.83 11.02 6.49
C TYR A 60 11.06 11.49 5.72
N ASP A 61 12.20 11.66 6.42
CA ASP A 61 13.45 12.17 5.83
C ASP A 61 13.27 13.43 4.93
N GLY A 62 12.38 14.35 5.31
CA GLY A 62 12.12 15.59 4.56
C GLY A 62 11.18 15.44 3.35
N LEU A 63 10.47 14.31 3.25
CA LEU A 63 9.44 14.03 2.25
C LEU A 63 8.11 13.65 2.93
N ILE A 64 6.99 13.93 2.26
CA ILE A 64 5.64 13.56 2.68
C ILE A 64 5.18 12.41 1.79
N ARG A 65 4.67 11.34 2.40
CA ARG A 65 3.99 10.25 1.69
C ARG A 65 2.56 10.71 1.39
N ASN A 66 2.25 10.85 0.11
CA ASN A 66 0.91 11.20 -0.34
C ASN A 66 0.24 9.98 -0.97
N PHE A 67 -0.94 9.63 -0.47
CA PHE A 67 -1.74 8.50 -0.92
C PHE A 67 -2.98 9.02 -1.63
N GLN A 68 -3.45 8.29 -2.64
CA GLN A 68 -4.77 8.56 -3.22
C GLN A 68 -5.84 8.20 -2.18
N GLU A 69 -6.65 9.19 -1.78
CA GLU A 69 -7.67 9.02 -0.73
C GLU A 69 -8.97 8.43 -1.28
N THR A 70 -9.31 8.70 -2.54
CA THR A 70 -10.53 8.22 -3.19
C THR A 70 -10.22 7.54 -4.51
N LEU A 71 -10.96 6.48 -4.85
CA LEU A 71 -10.86 5.79 -6.14
C LEU A 71 -12.18 5.94 -6.89
N GLU A 72 -12.10 6.47 -8.10
CA GLU A 72 -13.24 6.58 -9.01
C GLU A 72 -13.51 5.23 -9.67
N ILE A 73 -14.75 4.76 -9.55
CA ILE A 73 -15.25 3.55 -10.19
C ILE A 73 -16.26 3.95 -11.25
N LYS A 74 -15.95 3.61 -12.51
CA LYS A 74 -16.79 3.88 -13.67
C LYS A 74 -17.32 2.59 -14.27
N GLU A 75 -18.46 2.70 -14.93
CA GLU A 75 -19.09 1.61 -15.70
C GLU A 75 -19.32 0.32 -14.91
N GLU A 76 -19.47 0.40 -13.58
CA GLU A 76 -19.73 -0.78 -12.77
C GLU A 76 -21.21 -1.16 -12.83
N MET A 77 -21.49 -2.42 -13.18
CA MET A 77 -22.81 -3.00 -12.95
C MET A 77 -23.00 -3.34 -11.49
N ALA A 78 -24.07 -2.81 -10.89
CA ALA A 78 -24.45 -3.07 -9.50
C ALA A 78 -24.37 -4.56 -9.18
N TYR A 79 -23.73 -4.88 -8.06
CA TYR A 79 -23.53 -6.26 -7.62
C TYR A 79 -24.88 -6.95 -7.35
N LYS A 80 -25.78 -6.22 -6.70
CA LYS A 80 -27.07 -6.72 -6.24
C LYS A 80 -28.04 -5.56 -6.16
N VAL A 81 -29.30 -5.82 -6.49
CA VAL A 81 -30.40 -4.86 -6.32
C VAL A 81 -31.47 -5.53 -5.45
N GLU A 82 -31.85 -4.87 -4.36
CA GLU A 82 -32.95 -5.30 -3.48
C GLU A 82 -33.91 -4.15 -3.26
N ASN A 83 -35.08 -4.21 -3.92
CA ASN A 83 -36.08 -3.15 -3.90
C ASN A 83 -35.46 -1.80 -4.28
N ASN A 84 -35.29 -0.90 -3.32
CA ASN A 84 -34.73 0.43 -3.52
C ASN A 84 -33.25 0.55 -3.10
N ARG A 85 -32.57 -0.58 -2.85
CA ARG A 85 -31.16 -0.64 -2.47
C ARG A 85 -30.31 -1.19 -3.61
N VAL A 86 -29.30 -0.44 -3.98
CA VAL A 86 -28.34 -0.80 -5.03
C VAL A 86 -26.98 -1.01 -4.39
N TYR A 87 -26.51 -2.26 -4.36
CA TYR A 87 -25.26 -2.65 -3.71
C TYR A 87 -24.07 -2.51 -4.66
N THR A 88 -22.99 -1.93 -4.15
CA THR A 88 -21.70 -1.80 -4.84
C THR A 88 -20.80 -2.99 -4.53
N ARG A 89 -19.82 -3.28 -5.40
CA ARG A 89 -18.78 -4.29 -5.11
C ARG A 89 -17.71 -3.74 -4.17
N PHE A 90 -17.51 -2.43 -4.17
CA PHE A 90 -16.45 -1.74 -3.44
C PHE A 90 -17.04 -0.77 -2.41
N SER A 91 -16.44 -0.73 -1.23
CA SER A 91 -16.85 0.09 -0.10
C SER A 91 -15.63 0.61 0.69
N PRO A 92 -15.78 1.66 1.52
CA PRO A 92 -16.98 2.48 1.71
C PRO A 92 -17.20 3.47 0.55
N ILE A 93 -18.46 3.69 0.18
CA ILE A 93 -18.85 4.68 -0.82
C ILE A 93 -18.59 6.09 -0.27
N HIS A 94 -17.78 6.87 -0.98
CA HIS A 94 -17.46 8.26 -0.65
C HIS A 94 -18.44 9.23 -1.30
N ARG A 95 -18.69 9.06 -2.60
CA ARG A 95 -19.53 9.95 -3.40
C ARG A 95 -20.15 9.17 -4.56
N VAL A 96 -21.35 9.55 -5.00
CA VAL A 96 -21.98 8.99 -6.20
C VAL A 96 -22.08 10.09 -7.26
N HIS A 97 -21.60 9.83 -8.47
CA HIS A 97 -21.65 10.75 -9.61
C HIS A 97 -22.90 10.51 -10.45
N SER A 98 -23.15 9.27 -10.82
CA SER A 98 -24.39 8.88 -11.50
C SER A 98 -24.79 7.43 -11.22
N ILE A 99 -26.09 7.19 -11.31
CA ILE A 99 -26.70 5.88 -11.19
C ILE A 99 -27.79 5.75 -12.24
N ASN A 100 -27.64 4.80 -13.16
CA ASN A 100 -28.49 4.69 -14.33
C ASN A 100 -29.05 3.28 -14.47
N LEU A 101 -30.37 3.14 -14.53
CA LEU A 101 -31.03 1.90 -14.90
C LEU A 101 -30.86 1.67 -16.40
N ILE A 102 -30.21 0.56 -16.76
CA ILE A 102 -30.08 0.11 -18.15
C ILE A 102 -31.32 -0.69 -18.52
N SER A 103 -32.00 -0.23 -19.56
CA SER A 103 -33.02 -0.97 -20.29
C SER A 103 -32.56 -1.17 -21.74
N ARG A 104 -33.22 -2.05 -22.51
CA ARG A 104 -32.80 -2.45 -23.87
C ARG A 104 -32.55 -1.27 -24.82
N GLU A 105 -33.19 -0.12 -24.60
CA GLU A 105 -33.16 1.04 -25.50
C GLU A 105 -32.96 2.38 -24.79
N SER A 106 -32.84 2.40 -23.46
CA SER A 106 -32.68 3.66 -22.71
C SER A 106 -31.89 3.50 -21.42
N HIS A 107 -31.17 4.56 -21.07
CA HIS A 107 -30.53 4.76 -19.77
C HIS A 107 -31.40 5.72 -18.97
N LYS A 108 -32.06 5.24 -17.92
CA LYS A 108 -32.88 6.08 -17.04
C LYS A 108 -32.08 6.42 -15.77
N PRO A 109 -31.81 7.71 -15.48
CA PRO A 109 -31.18 8.08 -14.21
C PRO A 109 -32.09 7.76 -13.03
N LEU A 110 -31.51 7.29 -11.94
CA LEU A 110 -32.21 7.01 -10.68
C LEU A 110 -31.95 8.14 -9.67
N THR A 111 -32.94 8.45 -8.83
CA THR A 111 -32.80 9.50 -7.82
C THR A 111 -32.18 8.93 -6.54
N ILE A 112 -31.06 9.51 -6.12
CA ILE A 112 -30.35 9.08 -4.91
C ILE A 112 -31.01 9.69 -3.68
N LYS A 113 -31.49 8.83 -2.78
CA LYS A 113 -32.08 9.24 -1.51
C LYS A 113 -31.03 9.31 -0.40
N ARG A 114 -30.22 8.25 -0.25
CA ARG A 114 -29.16 8.15 0.78
C ARG A 114 -28.01 7.29 0.31
N ILE A 115 -26.81 7.60 0.80
CA ILE A 115 -25.59 6.82 0.57
C ILE A 115 -25.21 6.14 1.89
N TYR A 116 -25.12 4.82 1.88
CA TYR A 116 -24.58 4.01 2.96
C TYR A 116 -23.21 3.47 2.56
N GLU A 117 -22.48 2.83 3.49
CA GLU A 117 -21.13 2.33 3.18
C GLU A 117 -21.08 1.34 2.01
N GLU A 118 -22.06 0.43 1.92
CA GLU A 118 -22.04 -0.71 0.98
C GLU A 118 -23.15 -0.65 -0.10
N TYR A 119 -24.08 0.29 0.04
CA TYR A 119 -25.20 0.41 -0.88
C TYR A 119 -25.71 1.85 -0.98
N ILE A 120 -26.38 2.11 -2.08
CA ILE A 120 -27.05 3.38 -2.38
C ILE A 120 -28.55 3.13 -2.28
N GLU A 121 -29.25 3.92 -1.48
CA GLU A 121 -30.71 3.92 -1.44
C GLU A 121 -31.23 4.89 -2.50
N VAL A 122 -32.08 4.40 -3.41
CA VAL A 122 -32.75 5.18 -4.44
C VAL A 122 -34.22 5.40 -4.10
N GLU A 123 -34.88 6.36 -4.75
CA GLU A 123 -36.31 6.59 -4.58
C GLU A 123 -37.16 5.53 -5.29
N GLU A 124 -36.68 5.04 -6.43
CA GLU A 124 -37.40 4.08 -7.26
C GLU A 124 -37.37 2.66 -6.68
N ILE A 125 -38.48 1.94 -6.83
CA ILE A 125 -38.54 0.51 -6.52
C ILE A 125 -38.04 -0.26 -7.73
N LEU A 126 -36.90 -0.91 -7.57
CA LEU A 126 -36.26 -1.72 -8.60
C LEU A 126 -36.57 -3.20 -8.38
N LYS A 127 -36.61 -3.97 -9.47
CA LYS A 127 -36.69 -5.43 -9.42
C LYS A 127 -35.28 -5.99 -9.27
N TYR A 128 -35.15 -7.18 -8.66
CA TYR A 128 -33.84 -7.78 -8.38
C TYR A 128 -32.99 -8.04 -9.64
N TRP A 129 -33.63 -8.16 -10.81
CA TRP A 129 -32.98 -8.39 -12.11
C TRP A 129 -32.68 -7.10 -12.88
N ASN A 130 -32.96 -5.93 -12.30
CA ASN A 130 -32.66 -4.66 -12.94
C ASN A 130 -31.15 -4.46 -13.05
N ALA A 131 -30.70 -4.14 -14.26
CA ALA A 131 -29.31 -3.82 -14.55
C ALA A 131 -29.05 -2.34 -14.24
N VAL A 132 -28.32 -2.04 -13.18
CA VAL A 132 -28.00 -0.66 -12.78
C VAL A 132 -26.51 -0.39 -13.02
N LEU A 133 -26.22 0.63 -13.81
CA LEU A 133 -24.88 1.14 -14.08
C LEU A 133 -24.52 2.22 -13.05
N LEU A 134 -23.34 2.10 -12.49
CA LEU A 134 -22.86 2.92 -11.39
C LEU A 134 -21.61 3.69 -11.81
N HIS A 135 -21.56 4.94 -11.38
CA HIS A 135 -20.39 5.80 -11.43
C HIS A 135 -20.26 6.52 -10.09
N TYR A 136 -19.23 6.16 -9.31
CA TYR A 136 -19.09 6.57 -7.92
C TYR A 136 -17.63 6.57 -7.48
N GLU A 137 -17.35 7.16 -6.33
CA GLU A 137 -16.04 7.15 -5.67
C GLU A 137 -16.11 6.34 -4.39
N VAL A 138 -15.05 5.59 -4.10
CA VAL A 138 -14.87 4.88 -2.83
C VAL A 138 -13.70 5.45 -2.04
N SER A 139 -13.80 5.44 -0.71
CA SER A 139 -12.67 5.82 0.13
C SER A 139 -11.62 4.71 0.14
N MET A 140 -10.39 5.06 -0.15
CA MET A 140 -9.22 4.19 -0.04
C MET A 140 -8.74 4.10 1.41
N ILE A 141 -8.85 5.21 2.15
CA ILE A 141 -8.42 5.35 3.54
C ILE A 141 -9.61 5.15 4.48
N GLU A 142 -9.39 4.36 5.53
CA GLU A 142 -10.37 4.08 6.58
C GLU A 142 -9.75 4.40 7.95
N GLU A 143 -10.59 4.79 8.91
CA GLU A 143 -10.18 4.91 10.31
C GLU A 143 -10.44 3.61 11.06
N ILE A 144 -9.41 3.08 11.71
CA ILE A 144 -9.50 1.85 12.52
C ILE A 144 -9.07 2.13 13.95
N THR A 145 -9.73 1.46 14.90
CA THR A 145 -9.28 1.42 16.30
C THR A 145 -8.68 0.06 16.57
N VAL A 146 -7.41 0.04 16.96
CA VAL A 146 -6.65 -1.18 17.26
C VAL A 146 -5.94 -1.05 18.59
N GLU A 147 -5.65 -2.20 19.21
CA GLU A 147 -4.90 -2.25 20.45
C GLU A 147 -3.49 -2.79 20.20
N ALA A 148 -2.53 -2.26 20.95
CA ALA A 148 -1.13 -2.71 20.95
C ALA A 148 -0.62 -2.75 22.38
N TYR A 149 0.21 -3.75 22.67
CA TYR A 149 0.85 -3.88 23.98
C TYR A 149 2.34 -3.56 23.86
N GLY A 150 2.84 -2.70 24.74
CA GLY A 150 4.25 -2.32 24.81
C GLY A 150 4.97 -3.05 25.94
N GLU A 151 6.15 -3.59 25.63
CA GLU A 151 7.06 -4.27 26.58
C GLU A 151 8.39 -3.52 26.66
N ASN A 152 8.34 -2.29 27.17
CA ASN A 152 9.50 -1.41 27.36
C ASN A 152 10.22 -1.05 26.04
N GLU A 153 9.43 -0.82 25.00
CA GLU A 153 9.91 -0.54 23.63
C GLU A 153 9.71 0.94 23.26
N TYR A 154 10.36 1.43 22.20
CA TYR A 154 10.11 2.78 21.64
C TYR A 154 9.10 2.77 20.50
N SER A 155 8.68 1.59 20.06
CA SER A 155 7.75 1.42 18.94
C SER A 155 6.62 0.49 19.38
N LEU A 156 5.40 0.77 18.93
CA LEU A 156 4.28 -0.16 19.03
C LEU A 156 3.96 -0.74 17.66
N TYR A 157 3.77 -2.05 17.61
CA TYR A 157 3.39 -2.79 16.41
C TYR A 157 1.95 -3.28 16.56
N PRO A 158 0.95 -2.42 16.29
CA PRO A 158 -0.45 -2.84 16.35
C PRO A 158 -0.74 -3.95 15.36
N LYS A 159 -1.61 -4.88 15.76
CA LYS A 159 -2.17 -5.87 14.83
C LYS A 159 -3.21 -5.18 13.96
N ILE A 160 -2.78 -4.76 12.77
CA ILE A 160 -3.65 -4.16 11.74
C ILE A 160 -4.07 -5.22 10.72
N PRO A 161 -5.22 -5.03 10.03
CA PRO A 161 -5.55 -5.83 8.84
C PRO A 161 -4.45 -5.75 7.77
N LEU A 162 -4.50 -6.62 6.75
CA LEU A 162 -3.55 -6.55 5.64
C LEU A 162 -3.65 -5.18 4.95
N GLY A 163 -2.58 -4.38 5.03
CA GLY A 163 -2.51 -2.99 4.55
C GLY A 163 -1.45 -2.19 5.29
N ALA A 164 -1.59 -0.87 5.34
CA ALA A 164 -0.61 0.00 5.96
C ALA A 164 -1.20 1.19 6.71
N ILE A 165 -0.52 1.58 7.78
CA ILE A 165 -0.75 2.82 8.49
C ILE A 165 -0.31 3.97 7.59
N VAL A 166 -1.24 4.87 7.28
CA VAL A 166 -1.00 6.09 6.50
C VAL A 166 -1.20 7.36 7.33
N GLY A 167 -1.64 7.22 8.58
CA GLY A 167 -1.73 8.30 9.54
C GLY A 167 -2.11 7.80 10.93
N VAL A 168 -1.84 8.63 11.94
CA VAL A 168 -2.21 8.38 13.34
C VAL A 168 -3.13 9.51 13.78
N VAL A 169 -4.39 9.18 14.10
CA VAL A 169 -5.37 10.17 14.58
C VAL A 169 -5.10 10.45 16.04
N GLU A 170 -5.15 9.41 16.89
CA GLU A 170 -4.92 9.53 18.33
C GLU A 170 -4.33 8.24 18.94
N VAL A 171 -3.62 8.42 20.04
CA VAL A 171 -3.01 7.35 20.83
C VAL A 171 -3.41 7.53 22.28
N PHE A 172 -3.94 6.48 22.89
CA PHE A 172 -4.35 6.45 24.29
C PHE A 172 -3.65 5.31 25.03
N LYS A 173 -3.05 5.59 26.18
CA LYS A 173 -2.60 4.57 27.12
C LYS A 173 -3.78 4.14 27.98
N VAL A 174 -4.00 2.83 28.09
CA VAL A 174 -5.02 2.23 28.96
C VAL A 174 -4.38 1.86 30.29
N ASN A 175 -4.86 2.48 31.37
CA ASN A 175 -4.42 2.15 32.73
C ASN A 175 -5.10 0.88 33.24
N GLU A 176 -4.61 0.33 34.36
CA GLU A 176 -5.17 -0.89 34.98
C GLU A 176 -6.67 -0.75 35.35
N ASN A 177 -7.12 0.47 35.64
CA ASN A 177 -8.52 0.80 35.95
C ASN A 177 -9.40 0.96 34.70
N GLY A 178 -8.85 0.79 33.49
CA GLY A 178 -9.56 0.98 32.22
C GLY A 178 -9.66 2.44 31.74
N GLU A 179 -9.18 3.41 32.54
CA GLU A 179 -9.10 4.82 32.13
C GLU A 179 -8.07 5.02 31.02
N THR A 180 -8.37 5.97 30.13
CA THR A 180 -7.51 6.30 28.99
C THR A 180 -6.85 7.65 29.16
N SER A 181 -5.54 7.71 28.93
CA SER A 181 -4.77 8.97 28.90
C SER A 181 -4.16 9.18 27.52
N LYS A 182 -4.30 10.39 26.96
CA LYS A 182 -3.75 10.73 25.65
C LYS A 182 -2.22 10.74 25.72
N GLN A 183 -1.58 10.02 24.81
CA GLN A 183 -0.12 9.93 24.73
C GLN A 183 0.38 10.58 23.44
N GLU A 184 1.46 11.35 23.52
CA GLU A 184 2.12 11.87 22.33
C GLU A 184 3.00 10.82 21.66
N TYR A 185 2.93 10.78 20.33
CA TYR A 185 3.79 9.97 19.46
C TYR A 185 4.73 10.89 18.66
N SER A 186 5.90 10.37 18.29
CA SER A 186 6.90 11.11 17.48
C SER A 186 6.65 10.97 15.99
N GLY A 187 6.24 9.78 15.53
CA GLY A 187 5.99 9.49 14.13
C GLY A 187 5.36 8.12 13.93
N PHE A 188 5.25 7.68 12.68
CA PHE A 188 4.74 6.36 12.32
C PHE A 188 5.40 5.84 11.03
N THR A 189 5.35 4.52 10.87
CA THR A 189 5.74 3.78 9.67
C THR A 189 4.52 3.06 9.11
N PHE A 190 4.69 2.22 8.09
CA PHE A 190 3.56 1.43 7.56
C PHE A 190 2.96 0.43 8.55
N ASN A 191 3.69 0.01 9.58
CA ASN A 191 3.26 -1.04 10.50
C ASN A 191 3.52 -0.75 11.99
N SER A 192 4.11 0.40 12.32
CA SER A 192 4.45 0.76 13.69
C SER A 192 4.29 2.24 13.98
N ILE A 193 4.04 2.55 15.25
CA ILE A 193 3.97 3.90 15.79
C ILE A 193 5.18 4.12 16.68
N GLN A 194 5.79 5.29 16.56
CA GLN A 194 7.05 5.63 17.23
C GLN A 194 6.81 6.61 18.38
N PHE A 195 7.55 6.42 19.47
CA PHE A 195 7.48 7.25 20.68
C PHE A 195 8.86 7.78 21.06
N LEU A 196 8.89 8.95 21.71
CA LEU A 196 10.13 9.51 22.29
C LEU A 196 10.58 8.73 23.53
N ASN A 197 9.60 8.29 24.33
CA ASN A 197 9.81 7.57 25.58
C ASN A 197 9.42 6.10 25.42
N ARG A 198 9.99 5.24 26.28
CA ARG A 198 9.63 3.82 26.31
C ARG A 198 8.18 3.64 26.73
N VAL A 199 7.47 2.82 25.99
CA VAL A 199 6.06 2.50 26.22
C VAL A 199 5.92 1.15 26.91
N ASN A 200 5.02 1.10 27.89
CA ASN A 200 4.71 -0.09 28.68
C ASN A 200 3.20 -0.20 28.87
N GLY A 201 2.67 -1.41 28.76
CA GLY A 201 1.26 -1.72 28.97
C GLY A 201 0.41 -1.61 27.71
N LEU A 202 -0.91 -1.57 27.87
CA LEU A 202 -1.88 -1.58 26.79
C LEU A 202 -2.12 -0.16 26.23
N PHE A 203 -2.14 -0.04 24.91
CA PHE A 203 -2.48 1.18 24.19
C PHE A 203 -3.63 0.94 23.23
N ARG A 204 -4.55 1.91 23.17
CA ARG A 204 -5.62 1.98 22.18
C ARG A 204 -5.29 3.08 21.16
N LEU A 205 -5.28 2.70 19.90
CA LEU A 205 -4.73 3.48 18.80
C LEU A 205 -5.83 3.71 17.76
N ARG A 206 -6.09 4.97 17.41
CA ARG A 206 -6.98 5.34 16.30
C ARG A 206 -6.13 5.75 15.10
N LEU A 207 -6.16 4.96 14.04
CA LEU A 207 -5.24 5.03 12.91
C LEU A 207 -5.97 5.24 11.61
N LYS A 208 -5.36 5.99 10.69
CA LYS A 208 -5.74 6.00 9.27
C LYS A 208 -5.01 4.87 8.58
N PHE A 209 -5.75 4.03 7.88
CA PHE A 209 -5.28 2.80 7.30
C PHE A 209 -5.70 2.69 5.84
N ILE A 210 -4.80 2.22 4.98
CA ILE A 210 -5.09 1.94 3.57
C ILE A 210 -4.98 0.44 3.31
N TYR A 211 -5.97 -0.10 2.61
CA TYR A 211 -5.90 -1.47 2.11
C TYR A 211 -4.96 -1.56 0.90
N PRO A 212 -4.24 -2.67 0.72
CA PRO A 212 -3.36 -2.86 -0.42
C PRO A 212 -4.15 -2.88 -1.72
N VAL A 213 -3.54 -2.34 -2.77
CA VAL A 213 -4.05 -2.44 -4.13
C VAL A 213 -3.43 -3.64 -4.83
N LYS A 214 -4.16 -4.23 -5.77
CA LYS A 214 -3.68 -5.39 -6.53
C LYS A 214 -2.99 -4.94 -7.81
N VAL A 215 -1.74 -5.36 -7.98
CA VAL A 215 -0.94 -5.05 -9.17
C VAL A 215 -0.45 -6.34 -9.80
N GLY A 216 -0.63 -6.46 -11.10
CA GLY A 216 0.01 -7.49 -11.90
C GLY A 216 1.36 -6.97 -12.34
N TYR A 217 2.44 -7.73 -12.16
CA TYR A 217 3.75 -7.33 -12.66
C TYR A 217 4.43 -8.47 -13.42
N LYS A 218 5.30 -8.08 -14.36
CA LYS A 218 6.15 -9.00 -15.12
C LYS A 218 7.57 -8.47 -15.13
N THR A 219 8.50 -9.30 -14.69
CA THR A 219 9.93 -9.05 -14.84
C THR A 219 10.35 -9.46 -16.25
N TYR A 220 11.02 -8.57 -16.97
CA TYR A 220 11.69 -8.94 -18.22
C TYR A 220 13.12 -9.34 -17.87
N ARG A 221 13.50 -10.57 -18.22
CA ARG A 221 14.91 -10.88 -18.45
C ARG A 221 15.17 -10.48 -19.89
N SER A 222 16.16 -9.62 -20.15
CA SER A 222 16.67 -9.51 -21.51
C SER A 222 17.42 -10.82 -21.79
N GLU A 223 16.70 -11.84 -22.26
CA GLU A 223 17.37 -12.79 -23.13
C GLU A 223 17.67 -11.99 -24.39
N GLN A 224 18.94 -11.59 -24.54
CA GLN A 224 19.49 -11.11 -25.81
C GLN A 224 19.43 -12.25 -26.83
N ASP A 225 18.23 -12.66 -27.21
CA ASP A 225 18.01 -13.64 -28.25
C ASP A 225 17.93 -12.85 -29.56
N VAL A 226 19.12 -12.60 -30.13
CA VAL A 226 19.40 -11.83 -31.35
C VAL A 226 18.61 -12.33 -32.58
N ARG A 227 17.82 -13.40 -32.45
CA ARG A 227 17.03 -14.02 -33.53
C ARG A 227 15.55 -13.65 -33.55
N LYS A 228 15.02 -12.87 -32.61
CA LYS A 228 13.64 -12.34 -32.67
C LYS A 228 13.59 -10.94 -33.28
N ILE A 229 13.97 -10.84 -34.56
CA ILE A 229 13.97 -9.60 -35.36
C ILE A 229 12.56 -9.23 -35.89
N PHE A 230 11.53 -10.04 -35.63
CA PHE A 230 10.15 -9.71 -36.01
C PHE A 230 9.20 -9.68 -34.81
N GLY A 231 9.15 -8.53 -34.16
CA GLY A 231 8.11 -8.16 -33.21
C GLY A 231 7.99 -6.64 -33.18
N ASN A 232 6.98 -6.09 -33.86
CA ASN A 232 6.67 -4.67 -33.95
C ASN A 232 6.25 -4.06 -32.58
N SER A 233 7.14 -4.07 -31.60
CA SER A 233 7.05 -3.19 -30.43
C SER A 233 8.29 -2.33 -30.41
N GLN A 234 8.14 -1.04 -30.74
CA GLN A 234 9.15 0.01 -30.58
C GLN A 234 9.46 0.31 -29.10
N ILE A 235 9.49 -0.71 -28.25
CA ILE A 235 9.70 -0.58 -26.82
C ILE A 235 11.00 -1.27 -26.49
N THR A 236 12.08 -0.49 -26.50
CA THR A 236 13.37 -0.90 -25.92
C THR A 236 13.25 -0.82 -24.40
N PHE A 237 13.50 -1.94 -23.71
CA PHE A 237 13.58 -2.02 -22.25
C PHE A 237 15.04 -2.24 -21.85
N ASN A 238 15.45 -1.59 -20.75
CA ASN A 238 16.75 -1.88 -20.15
C ASN A 238 16.67 -3.11 -19.24
N ASP A 239 17.79 -3.80 -19.05
CA ASP A 239 17.88 -4.92 -18.12
C ASP A 239 17.43 -4.50 -16.71
N GLY A 240 16.55 -5.29 -16.10
CA GLY A 240 16.01 -5.03 -14.76
C GLY A 240 14.76 -4.14 -14.70
N GLU A 241 14.21 -3.70 -15.82
CA GLU A 241 12.91 -2.99 -15.85
C GLU A 241 11.73 -3.96 -15.61
N VAL A 242 10.77 -3.51 -14.80
CA VAL A 242 9.55 -4.26 -14.45
C VAL A 242 8.34 -3.54 -15.03
N MET A 243 7.44 -4.29 -15.66
CA MET A 243 6.14 -3.77 -16.07
C MET A 243 5.10 -4.03 -14.98
N ALA A 244 4.35 -3.00 -14.61
CA ALA A 244 3.15 -3.12 -13.77
C ALA A 244 1.89 -2.81 -14.57
N VAL A 245 0.83 -3.56 -14.29
CA VAL A 245 -0.52 -3.34 -14.77
C VAL A 245 -1.40 -3.03 -13.57
N MET A 246 -2.08 -1.88 -13.62
CA MET A 246 -3.03 -1.46 -12.59
C MET A 246 -4.42 -1.27 -13.18
N GLY A 247 -5.44 -1.31 -12.31
CA GLY A 247 -6.83 -1.04 -12.69
C GLY A 247 -7.05 0.40 -13.18
N ALA A 248 -8.26 0.67 -13.66
CA ALA A 248 -8.68 2.04 -13.97
C ALA A 248 -8.88 2.86 -12.68
N GLY A 249 -8.89 4.19 -12.78
CA GLY A 249 -9.11 5.10 -11.64
C GLY A 249 -7.91 5.36 -10.72
N TYR A 250 -6.84 4.54 -10.78
CA TYR A 250 -5.60 4.82 -10.05
C TYR A 250 -4.77 5.91 -10.73
N ASN A 251 -4.35 6.92 -9.94
CA ASN A 251 -3.65 8.10 -10.43
C ASN A 251 -2.12 7.99 -10.29
N LEU A 252 -1.51 7.02 -10.98
CA LEU A 252 -0.05 6.89 -10.97
C LEU A 252 0.64 7.88 -11.90
N GLY A 253 1.74 8.46 -11.40
CA GLY A 253 2.64 9.33 -12.14
C GLY A 253 4.09 8.85 -12.13
N GLN A 254 4.90 9.45 -12.99
CA GLN A 254 6.35 9.30 -12.93
C GLN A 254 6.87 9.75 -11.55
N GLY A 255 7.77 8.96 -10.96
CA GLY A 255 8.33 9.20 -9.63
C GLY A 255 7.54 8.56 -8.48
N ASP A 256 6.34 8.03 -8.73
CA ASP A 256 5.58 7.29 -7.73
C ASP A 256 6.28 5.99 -7.34
N ILE A 257 6.01 5.55 -6.11
CA ILE A 257 6.62 4.36 -5.52
C ILE A 257 5.56 3.28 -5.32
N ILE A 258 5.90 2.06 -5.74
CA ILE A 258 5.13 0.85 -5.49
C ILE A 258 5.93 -0.07 -4.59
N ILE A 259 5.34 -0.54 -3.48
CA ILE A 259 5.94 -1.49 -2.54
C ILE A 259 5.13 -2.78 -2.54
N LEU A 260 5.76 -3.90 -2.87
CA LEU A 260 5.12 -5.21 -2.81
C LEU A 260 5.02 -5.72 -1.37
N LEU A 261 3.83 -6.11 -0.91
CA LEU A 261 3.60 -6.51 0.49
C LEU A 261 3.69 -8.01 0.74
N VAL A 262 3.61 -8.84 -0.29
CA VAL A 262 3.63 -10.31 -0.14
C VAL A 262 5.03 -10.85 -0.39
N SER A 263 5.63 -10.44 -1.50
CA SER A 263 7.00 -10.77 -1.84
C SER A 263 7.98 -10.11 -0.88
N SER A 264 8.97 -10.87 -0.45
CA SER A 264 10.10 -10.37 0.33
C SER A 264 11.40 -10.93 -0.21
N LEU A 265 12.42 -10.09 -0.23
CA LEU A 265 13.77 -10.47 -0.64
C LEU A 265 14.71 -10.40 0.57
N ILE A 266 15.72 -11.25 0.59
CA ILE A 266 16.76 -11.24 1.63
C ILE A 266 17.97 -10.48 1.09
N HIS A 267 18.53 -9.62 1.92
CA HIS A 267 19.81 -8.96 1.66
C HIS A 267 20.77 -9.15 2.82
N SER A 268 22.05 -9.15 2.50
CA SER A 268 23.13 -9.11 3.48
C SER A 268 24.11 -8.00 3.11
N GLU A 269 24.45 -7.17 4.09
CA GLU A 269 25.42 -6.09 3.90
C GLU A 269 26.28 -5.90 5.14
N PHE A 270 27.44 -5.28 4.94
CA PHE A 270 28.32 -4.82 6.02
C PHE A 270 28.13 -3.32 6.19
N ILE A 271 27.79 -2.92 7.41
CA ILE A 271 27.62 -1.51 7.77
C ILE A 271 28.89 -1.06 8.51
N PRO A 272 29.70 -0.17 7.91
CA PRO A 272 30.89 0.35 8.57
C PRO A 272 30.48 1.24 9.75
N TYR A 273 31.38 1.38 10.73
CA TYR A 273 31.13 2.27 11.85
C TYR A 273 30.99 3.73 11.36
N GLN A 274 29.88 4.35 11.74
CA GLN A 274 29.61 5.76 11.52
C GLN A 274 29.27 6.42 12.85
N PHE A 275 29.65 7.69 13.02
CA PHE A 275 29.25 8.47 14.19
C PHE A 275 27.74 8.73 14.16
N GLY A 276 27.07 8.52 15.30
CA GLY A 276 25.62 8.65 15.43
C GLY A 276 24.97 7.38 16.00
N SER A 277 23.73 7.53 16.48
CA SER A 277 22.95 6.44 17.07
C SER A 277 22.13 5.63 16.07
N TYR A 278 22.14 6.04 14.80
CA TYR A 278 21.36 5.45 13.71
C TYR A 278 22.26 5.02 12.57
N ASP A 279 22.02 3.83 12.05
CA ASP A 279 22.62 3.29 10.85
C ASP A 279 21.55 3.08 9.79
N ARG A 280 21.83 3.42 8.53
CA ARG A 280 20.92 3.16 7.41
C ARG A 280 21.30 1.87 6.70
N VAL A 281 20.30 1.06 6.37
CA VAL A 281 20.46 -0.10 5.49
C VAL A 281 20.21 0.30 4.03
N SER A 282 20.73 -0.49 3.10
CA SER A 282 20.62 -0.23 1.67
C SER A 282 19.21 -0.43 1.12
N TYR A 283 18.48 -1.44 1.60
CA TYR A 283 17.16 -1.82 1.08
C TYR A 283 16.00 -1.54 2.05
N SER A 284 14.93 -0.93 1.56
CA SER A 284 13.77 -0.56 2.38
C SER A 284 12.42 -0.70 1.64
N PRO A 285 11.30 -0.93 2.38
CA PRO A 285 11.19 -1.03 3.83
C PRO A 285 11.62 -2.40 4.38
N ILE A 286 12.30 -2.41 5.54
CA ILE A 286 12.68 -3.62 6.26
C ILE A 286 11.41 -4.34 6.73
N LYS A 287 11.27 -5.61 6.33
CA LYS A 287 10.22 -6.51 6.82
C LYS A 287 10.64 -7.16 8.13
N LYS A 288 11.85 -7.71 8.18
CA LYS A 288 12.40 -8.41 9.35
C LYS A 288 13.92 -8.40 9.31
N VAL A 289 14.56 -8.18 10.46
CA VAL A 289 15.99 -8.44 10.61
C VAL A 289 16.17 -9.89 11.07
N GLU A 290 16.88 -10.69 10.28
CA GLU A 290 17.17 -12.08 10.62
C GLU A 290 18.28 -12.15 11.66
N LYS A 291 19.44 -11.51 11.37
CA LYS A 291 20.61 -11.53 12.25
C LYS A 291 21.45 -10.27 12.08
N ILE A 292 22.02 -9.82 13.19
CA ILE A 292 23.12 -8.85 13.23
C ILE A 292 24.27 -9.49 13.99
N PHE A 293 25.48 -9.40 13.45
CA PHE A 293 26.68 -9.89 14.12
C PHE A 293 27.87 -8.96 13.91
N SER A 294 28.71 -8.86 14.93
CA SER A 294 29.95 -8.07 14.90
C SER A 294 31.13 -8.88 15.42
N LYS A 295 32.33 -8.48 15.00
CA LYS A 295 33.58 -9.07 15.48
C LYS A 295 33.99 -8.45 16.81
N GLU A 296 34.12 -9.27 17.85
CA GLU A 296 34.82 -8.96 19.09
C GLU A 296 36.28 -9.46 19.04
N LYS A 297 37.05 -9.24 20.11
CA LYS A 297 38.48 -9.59 20.14
C LYS A 297 38.77 -11.06 19.81
N SER A 298 37.91 -11.98 20.24
CA SER A 298 38.10 -13.43 20.09
C SER A 298 36.86 -14.20 19.66
N SER A 299 35.73 -13.52 19.41
CA SER A 299 34.44 -14.16 19.12
C SER A 299 33.61 -13.31 18.15
N ILE A 300 32.55 -13.91 17.62
CA ILE A 300 31.48 -13.20 16.92
C ILE A 300 30.34 -12.99 17.92
N LYS A 301 30.04 -11.73 18.22
CA LYS A 301 28.86 -11.38 19.02
C LYS A 301 27.65 -11.30 18.09
N VAL A 302 26.60 -12.05 18.42
CA VAL A 302 25.27 -11.90 17.81
C VAL A 302 24.48 -10.90 18.64
N HIS A 303 23.88 -9.93 17.99
CA HIS A 303 23.11 -8.87 18.64
C HIS A 303 21.62 -9.19 18.61
N ILE A 304 20.92 -8.86 19.70
CA ILE A 304 19.52 -9.22 19.92
C ILE A 304 18.63 -7.98 19.78
N LYS A 305 17.57 -8.09 18.98
CA LYS A 305 16.56 -7.03 18.81
C LYS A 305 15.86 -6.75 20.16
N GLY A 306 15.68 -5.47 20.50
CA GLY A 306 15.08 -5.02 21.76
C GLY A 306 16.08 -4.90 22.92
N GLN A 307 17.23 -5.56 22.83
CA GLN A 307 18.29 -5.47 23.83
C GLN A 307 19.48 -4.64 23.33
N ASP A 308 20.09 -5.06 22.21
CA ASP A 308 21.25 -4.37 21.64
C ASP A 308 20.83 -3.30 20.63
N TYR A 309 19.79 -3.57 19.83
CA TYR A 309 19.34 -2.68 18.76
C TYR A 309 17.83 -2.73 18.57
N GLN A 310 17.29 -1.75 17.86
CA GLN A 310 15.91 -1.74 17.37
C GLN A 310 15.86 -1.27 15.92
N VAL A 311 14.90 -1.76 15.16
CA VAL A 311 14.58 -1.20 13.84
C VAL A 311 13.83 0.10 14.06
N PHE A 312 14.32 1.17 13.47
CA PHE A 312 13.73 2.49 13.55
C PHE A 312 13.31 2.96 12.16
N GLY A 313 12.05 3.36 12.02
CA GLY A 313 11.50 3.69 10.71
C GLY A 313 11.50 2.46 9.77
N ASP A 314 11.61 2.73 8.47
CA ASP A 314 11.58 1.70 7.43
C ASP A 314 12.97 1.24 6.97
N SER A 315 14.04 1.93 7.37
CA SER A 315 15.38 1.76 6.79
C SER A 315 16.54 1.99 7.78
N LYS A 316 16.26 2.20 9.07
CA LYS A 316 17.30 2.53 10.06
C LYS A 316 17.39 1.46 11.15
N ILE A 317 18.60 1.22 11.62
CA ILE A 317 18.90 0.45 12.83
C ILE A 317 19.35 1.45 13.89
N LYS A 318 18.64 1.51 15.02
CA LYS A 318 19.01 2.33 16.17
C LYS A 318 19.65 1.43 17.23
N TRP A 319 20.88 1.76 17.61
CA TRP A 319 21.59 1.05 18.68
C TRP A 319 21.07 1.51 20.05
N ILE A 320 20.80 0.54 20.93
CA ILE A 320 20.42 0.75 22.34
C ILE A 320 21.66 0.64 23.21
N THR A 321 22.53 -0.31 22.89
CA THR A 321 23.86 -0.50 23.50
C THR A 321 24.94 0.21 22.68
N ASP A 322 26.18 0.16 23.15
CA ASP A 322 27.33 0.69 22.43
C ASP A 322 27.44 0.05 21.04
N LYS A 323 27.37 0.91 20.02
CA LYS A 323 27.51 0.51 18.62
C LYS A 323 28.86 -0.17 18.37
N PRO A 324 28.91 -1.29 17.62
CA PRO A 324 30.15 -1.98 17.29
C PRO A 324 31.14 -1.05 16.56
N LYS A 325 32.27 -0.73 17.21
CA LYS A 325 33.29 0.19 16.67
C LYS A 325 33.94 -0.28 15.37
N ASN A 326 33.92 -1.59 15.11
CA ASN A 326 34.45 -2.18 13.88
C ASN A 326 33.40 -2.31 12.76
N GLY A 327 32.20 -1.76 12.96
CA GLY A 327 31.04 -2.06 12.12
C GLY A 327 30.44 -3.44 12.41
N TYR A 328 29.43 -3.81 11.63
CA TYR A 328 28.70 -5.06 11.79
C TYR A 328 28.11 -5.55 10.47
N SER A 329 27.85 -6.84 10.37
CA SER A 329 27.09 -7.42 9.27
C SER A 329 25.64 -7.61 9.68
N ILE A 330 24.73 -7.33 8.76
CA ILE A 330 23.30 -7.51 8.94
C ILE A 330 22.73 -8.38 7.81
N ILE A 331 21.81 -9.26 8.16
CA ILE A 331 20.98 -10.04 7.23
C ILE A 331 19.53 -9.70 7.54
N TYR A 332 18.79 -9.25 6.52
CA TYR A 332 17.42 -8.80 6.69
C TYR A 332 16.56 -9.08 5.45
N GLU A 333 15.27 -9.30 5.70
CA GLU A 333 14.22 -9.32 4.70
C GLU A 333 13.67 -7.90 4.47
N TYR A 334 13.43 -7.55 3.22
CA TYR A 334 12.79 -6.28 2.85
C TYR A 334 11.67 -6.51 1.82
N HIS A 335 10.75 -5.55 1.77
CA HIS A 335 9.72 -5.49 0.74
C HIS A 335 10.29 -4.82 -0.52
N PRO A 336 10.26 -5.47 -1.69
CA PRO A 336 10.77 -4.88 -2.91
C PRO A 336 9.93 -3.65 -3.30
N SER A 337 10.66 -2.57 -3.56
CA SER A 337 10.12 -1.26 -3.92
C SER A 337 10.51 -0.91 -5.35
N PHE A 338 9.61 -0.25 -6.08
CA PHE A 338 9.82 0.13 -7.47
C PHE A 338 9.42 1.60 -7.69
N ARG A 339 10.19 2.33 -8.50
CA ARG A 339 9.86 3.69 -8.96
C ARG A 339 9.26 3.62 -10.34
N VAL A 340 8.13 4.29 -10.55
CA VAL A 340 7.56 4.49 -11.88
C VAL A 340 8.46 5.44 -12.67
N THR A 341 9.00 4.96 -13.78
CA THR A 341 9.93 5.72 -14.63
C THR A 341 9.26 6.27 -15.88
N GLY A 342 8.12 5.72 -16.28
CA GLY A 342 7.36 6.19 -17.43
C GLY A 342 6.16 5.32 -17.75
N PHE A 343 5.42 5.72 -18.77
CA PHE A 343 4.21 5.06 -19.23
C PHE A 343 4.51 4.33 -20.55
N VAL A 344 3.87 3.18 -20.77
CA VAL A 344 4.05 2.41 -22.01
C VAL A 344 3.05 2.83 -23.09
N GLU A 345 2.06 3.66 -22.76
CA GLU A 345 1.03 4.10 -23.71
C GLU A 345 1.50 5.32 -24.52
N SER A 346 2.10 5.05 -25.67
CA SER A 346 2.30 6.03 -26.75
C SER A 346 1.23 5.81 -27.82
N GLY A 347 0.15 6.60 -27.81
CA GLY A 347 -0.87 6.59 -28.87
C GLY A 347 -2.08 7.47 -28.56
N SER A 348 -2.68 8.07 -29.60
CA SER A 348 -3.84 8.99 -29.57
C SER A 348 -5.17 8.32 -29.17
N GLY A 349 -5.15 7.44 -28.17
CA GLY A 349 -6.32 6.75 -27.62
C GLY A 349 -6.61 7.19 -26.19
N GLU A 350 -6.40 8.48 -25.90
CA GLU A 350 -6.36 9.09 -24.55
C GLU A 350 -7.67 8.97 -23.74
N ASP A 351 -8.79 8.56 -24.35
CA ASP A 351 -10.12 8.56 -23.70
C ASP A 351 -10.67 7.18 -23.29
N ARG A 352 -9.88 6.11 -23.34
CA ARG A 352 -10.38 4.80 -22.86
C ARG A 352 -9.88 4.50 -21.45
N ASP A 353 -10.80 4.20 -20.54
CA ASP A 353 -10.55 3.67 -19.19
C ASP A 353 -9.95 2.23 -19.27
N LYS A 354 -8.74 2.12 -19.82
CA LYS A 354 -7.96 0.88 -19.91
C LYS A 354 -7.05 0.73 -18.69
N PRO A 355 -6.70 -0.51 -18.31
CA PRO A 355 -5.66 -0.72 -17.32
C PRO A 355 -4.35 -0.10 -17.82
N LYS A 356 -3.81 0.83 -17.04
CA LYS A 356 -2.59 1.54 -17.40
C LYS A 356 -1.38 0.65 -17.20
N ILE A 357 -0.46 0.69 -18.15
CA ILE A 357 0.80 -0.07 -18.12
C ILE A 357 1.95 0.89 -17.83
N PHE A 358 2.70 0.58 -16.78
CA PHE A 358 3.80 1.41 -16.29
C PHE A 358 5.13 0.69 -16.42
N LYS A 359 6.17 1.44 -16.80
CA LYS A 359 7.55 1.01 -16.66
C LYS A 359 8.05 1.39 -15.27
N MET A 360 8.73 0.45 -14.63
CA MET A 360 9.28 0.68 -13.30
C MET A 360 10.71 0.19 -13.21
N LYS A 361 11.49 0.81 -12.33
CA LYS A 361 12.83 0.36 -11.95
C LYS A 361 12.87 0.01 -10.47
N PRO A 362 13.63 -1.03 -10.08
CA PRO A 362 13.81 -1.36 -8.68
C PRO A 362 14.45 -0.18 -7.94
N LEU A 363 13.97 0.08 -6.74
CA LEU A 363 14.53 1.02 -5.80
C LEU A 363 15.24 0.24 -4.70
N SER A 364 16.52 0.54 -4.49
CA SER A 364 17.23 0.08 -3.29
C SER A 364 16.64 0.78 -2.07
N ASN A 365 16.65 2.11 -2.03
CA ASN A 365 16.12 2.88 -0.92
C ASN A 365 14.99 3.83 -1.35
N LEU A 366 13.96 3.94 -0.50
CA LEU A 366 12.87 4.92 -0.63
C LEU A 366 13.37 6.38 -0.63
N ASN A 367 14.56 6.63 -0.09
CA ASN A 367 15.30 7.88 -0.31
C ASN A 367 16.19 7.76 -1.54
N THR A 368 15.74 8.31 -2.66
CA THR A 368 16.62 8.55 -3.80
C THR A 368 16.23 9.88 -4.43
N ARG A 369 16.66 10.97 -3.76
CA ARG A 369 17.23 12.13 -4.45
C ARG A 369 18.65 11.74 -4.87
N GLU A 370 18.75 10.88 -5.86
CA GLU A 370 19.94 10.73 -6.71
C GLU A 370 19.46 10.57 -8.16
#